data_AF-I1QYM8-F1
#
_entry.id   AF-I1QYM8-F1
#
_cell.length_a   1.000
_cell.length_b   1.000
_cell.length_c   1.000
_cell.angle_alpha   90.00
_cell.angle_beta   90.00
_cell.angle_gamma   90.00
#
_symmetry.space_group_name_H-M   'P 1'
#
loop_
_entity.id
_entity.type
_entity.pdbx_description
1 polymer ?
#
loop_
_entity_poly.entity_id
_entity_poly.type
_entity_poly.pdbx_seq_one_letter_code
_entity_poly.pdbx_strand_id
1 'polypeptide(L)'
;MQGANMLLDEPVRLTSVLTPVKPKVFPSLTKIVGTLGPNSHSVEVIQECLTAGMAVARFDFSWMDASYHQETLNNLRKAAQNVNKLCPVMLDTLGPEIQVHNSTGGPIELKAGNHVTITPDLSKAPSSEILPIKFGGLAKAVKKGDTLFIGQYLFTGSETTSSWLEVVETSGENVECLVTNTATLAGPMFTLHVSKAHVSLPTLSDYDKEVISTWGLHNSVDIISLSHTRSAEDVRELRSFLQSHGLQDTQIYAKVENTEGLDHFDEILQEADGVIISRGDLGIDLPPEDVFISQKTAIKKCNLAGKPVIITRVVDSMIDNLRPTRAEATDVANAVLDGTDGILLGAETHRGPYPVDAVSTVGRICAEAESVYNQLVHFKKLVKHVGDPMPHEESVASSAVRTAMKVKAAAIVVFTFSGRAARLVAKYKPPMPVLAVVFPREGSDPTKWRSYGTTQARQCFAARGVYPLMASTEEAETGGLTREEYGIKLAQNYGRSVGMLKPYDRLIIFQKIGDSSVVKIIECDSS
;
A
#
# COMPACT_ATOMS: atom_id res chain seq x y z
N MET A 1 19.21 19.17 -4.52
CA MET A 1 19.38 17.71 -4.60
C MET A 1 20.52 17.29 -3.68
N GLN A 2 20.23 16.74 -2.50
CA GLN A 2 21.23 16.03 -1.69
C GLN A 2 21.03 14.53 -1.96
N GLY A 3 21.70 14.02 -2.98
CA GLY A 3 21.88 12.58 -3.15
C GLY A 3 22.87 12.10 -2.10
N ALA A 4 22.40 11.44 -1.05
CA ALA A 4 23.14 10.49 -0.20
C ALA A 4 22.27 10.14 1.02
N ASN A 5 21.11 9.51 0.79
CA ASN A 5 20.53 8.63 1.81
C ASN A 5 21.21 7.26 1.79
N MET A 6 22.30 7.07 1.02
CA MET A 6 23.08 5.84 1.04
C MET A 6 24.24 5.95 2.04
N LEU A 7 24.32 4.99 2.96
CA LEU A 7 25.51 4.66 3.74
C LEU A 7 26.38 3.75 2.89
N LEU A 8 27.31 4.35 2.14
CA LEU A 8 28.41 3.64 1.51
C LEU A 8 29.64 3.87 2.40
N ASP A 9 29.79 3.07 3.45
CA ASP A 9 30.99 3.16 4.30
C ASP A 9 32.23 2.78 3.49
N GLU A 10 33.27 3.62 3.50
CA GLU A 10 34.48 3.39 2.69
C GLU A 10 35.41 2.29 3.28
N PRO A 11 36.10 1.53 2.41
CA PRO A 11 35.81 1.30 1.01
C PRO A 11 34.96 0.03 0.88
N VAL A 12 33.70 0.16 0.46
CA VAL A 12 32.94 -0.96 -0.11
C VAL A 12 33.73 -1.45 -1.32
N ARG A 13 34.57 -2.48 -1.15
CA ARG A 13 35.24 -3.12 -2.28
C ARG A 13 34.15 -3.63 -3.21
N LEU A 14 34.20 -3.33 -4.50
CA LEU A 14 33.19 -3.83 -5.46
C LEU A 14 33.04 -5.36 -5.40
N THR A 15 34.08 -6.07 -4.96
CA THR A 15 34.02 -7.52 -4.68
C THR A 15 32.98 -7.91 -3.63
N SER A 16 32.62 -7.05 -2.68
CA SER A 16 31.58 -7.34 -1.70
C SER A 16 30.18 -7.40 -2.31
N VAL A 17 29.95 -6.74 -3.46
CA VAL A 17 28.70 -6.82 -4.23
C VAL A 17 28.60 -8.16 -4.97
N LEU A 18 29.74 -8.79 -5.27
CA LEU A 18 29.80 -10.08 -5.96
C LEU A 18 29.57 -11.28 -5.03
N THR A 19 29.72 -11.08 -3.71
CA THR A 19 29.44 -12.13 -2.74
C THR A 19 27.94 -12.38 -2.70
N PRO A 20 27.46 -13.61 -2.96
CA PRO A 20 26.06 -13.94 -2.80
C PRO A 20 25.61 -13.52 -1.41
N VAL A 21 24.55 -12.72 -1.34
CA VAL A 21 23.97 -12.27 -0.07
C VAL A 21 23.64 -13.53 0.71
N LYS A 22 24.28 -13.72 1.87
CA LYS A 22 23.86 -14.77 2.81
C LYS A 22 22.37 -14.51 3.07
N PRO A 23 21.49 -15.52 2.96
CA PRO A 23 20.07 -15.34 3.23
C PRO A 23 19.95 -14.58 4.54
N LYS A 24 19.45 -13.33 4.49
CA LYS A 24 19.21 -12.59 5.71
C LYS A 24 18.21 -13.44 6.48
N VAL A 25 18.51 -13.66 7.76
CA VAL A 25 17.61 -14.42 8.64
C VAL A 25 16.26 -13.70 8.77
N PHE A 26 16.23 -12.42 8.42
CA PHE A 26 15.07 -11.55 8.53
C PHE A 26 14.59 -11.01 7.17
N PRO A 27 13.26 -11.01 6.87
CA PRO A 27 12.71 -10.36 5.69
C PRO A 27 12.92 -8.84 5.69
N SER A 28 12.76 -8.22 4.52
CA SER A 28 12.75 -6.75 4.35
C SER A 28 11.84 -6.04 5.37
N LEU A 29 12.26 -4.88 5.88
CA LEU A 29 11.43 -4.02 6.74
C LEU A 29 10.31 -3.35 5.93
N THR A 30 10.60 -2.95 4.68
CA THR A 30 9.64 -2.46 3.70
C THR A 30 8.64 -3.57 3.40
N LYS A 31 7.35 -3.21 3.41
CA LYS A 31 6.23 -4.15 3.29
C LYS A 31 5.90 -4.42 1.83
N ILE A 32 5.39 -5.62 1.55
CA ILE A 32 4.88 -5.98 0.24
C ILE A 32 3.38 -6.16 0.36
N VAL A 33 2.62 -5.37 -0.40
CA VAL A 33 1.19 -5.57 -0.60
C VAL A 33 1.03 -6.42 -1.85
N GLY A 34 0.43 -7.60 -1.72
CA GLY A 34 0.15 -8.49 -2.85
C GLY A 34 -1.34 -8.46 -3.18
N THR A 35 -1.68 -8.21 -4.44
CA THR A 35 -3.05 -8.35 -4.93
C THR A 35 -3.34 -9.83 -5.18
N LEU A 36 -4.34 -10.38 -4.49
CA LEU A 36 -4.73 -11.79 -4.67
C LEU A 36 -5.68 -11.92 -5.85
N GLY A 37 -5.35 -12.83 -6.77
CA GLY A 37 -6.12 -13.09 -7.98
C GLY A 37 -6.04 -14.54 -8.45
N PRO A 38 -6.47 -14.84 -9.69
CA PRO A 38 -6.61 -16.20 -10.20
C PRO A 38 -5.37 -17.09 -10.03
N ASN A 39 -4.17 -16.52 -10.23
CA ASN A 39 -2.92 -17.27 -10.14
C ASN A 39 -2.31 -17.31 -8.73
N SER A 40 -2.91 -16.59 -7.77
CA SER A 40 -2.51 -16.59 -6.36
C SER A 40 -3.68 -16.93 -5.43
N HIS A 41 -4.65 -17.68 -5.92
CA HIS A 41 -5.93 -17.94 -5.23
C HIS A 41 -5.87 -19.13 -4.26
N SER A 42 -5.04 -20.13 -4.55
CA SER A 42 -4.98 -21.36 -3.75
C SER A 42 -4.31 -21.13 -2.39
N VAL A 43 -4.68 -21.95 -1.42
CA VAL A 43 -4.11 -21.90 -0.06
C VAL A 43 -2.59 -22.08 -0.12
N GLU A 44 -2.11 -23.01 -0.94
CA GLU A 44 -0.69 -23.33 -1.09
C GLU A 44 0.11 -22.13 -1.61
N VAL A 45 -0.36 -21.49 -2.68
CA VAL A 45 0.32 -20.32 -3.25
C VAL A 45 0.27 -19.13 -2.29
N ILE A 46 -0.85 -18.92 -1.60
CA ILE A 46 -0.92 -17.86 -0.58
C ILE A 46 0.06 -18.12 0.57
N GLN A 47 0.19 -19.37 1.04
CA GLN A 47 1.19 -19.74 2.06
C GLN A 47 2.62 -19.43 1.58
N GLU A 48 2.93 -19.74 0.33
CA GLU A 48 4.22 -19.43 -0.28
C GLU A 48 4.45 -17.91 -0.38
N CYS A 49 3.47 -17.13 -0.81
CA CYS A 49 3.53 -15.67 -0.84
C CYS A 49 3.74 -15.05 0.56
N LEU A 50 3.00 -15.51 1.56
CA LEU A 50 3.16 -15.08 2.96
C LEU A 50 4.55 -15.45 3.50
N THR A 51 5.08 -16.61 3.11
CA THR A 51 6.42 -17.06 3.49
C THR A 51 7.49 -16.21 2.79
N ALA A 52 7.31 -15.90 1.51
CA ALA A 52 8.21 -15.09 0.69
C ALA A 52 8.30 -13.62 1.14
N GLY A 53 7.28 -13.11 1.85
CA GLY A 53 7.32 -11.78 2.47
C GLY A 53 6.11 -10.89 2.23
N MET A 54 5.03 -11.41 1.62
CA MET A 54 3.78 -10.67 1.50
C MET A 54 3.25 -10.30 2.90
N ALA A 55 2.98 -9.01 3.11
CA ALA A 55 2.57 -8.45 4.39
C ALA A 55 1.09 -8.07 4.40
N VAL A 56 0.55 -7.59 3.28
CA VAL A 56 -0.86 -7.16 3.15
C VAL A 56 -1.47 -7.85 1.93
N ALA A 57 -2.69 -8.37 2.06
CA ALA A 57 -3.45 -8.94 0.96
C ALA A 57 -4.45 -7.91 0.43
N ARG A 58 -4.28 -7.48 -0.82
CA ARG A 58 -5.17 -6.57 -1.53
C ARG A 58 -6.22 -7.36 -2.32
N PHE A 59 -7.47 -6.95 -2.21
CA PHE A 59 -8.64 -7.47 -2.93
C PHE A 59 -9.15 -6.37 -3.85
N ASP A 60 -9.00 -6.58 -5.16
CA ASP A 60 -9.34 -5.62 -6.20
C ASP A 60 -10.74 -5.90 -6.75
N PHE A 61 -11.73 -5.13 -6.29
CA PHE A 61 -13.14 -5.31 -6.65
C PHE A 61 -13.49 -4.79 -8.06
N SER A 62 -12.49 -4.39 -8.85
CA SER A 62 -12.71 -3.93 -10.24
C SER A 62 -12.91 -5.08 -11.24
N TRP A 63 -12.52 -6.31 -10.88
CA TRP A 63 -12.45 -7.45 -11.82
C TRP A 63 -13.35 -8.63 -11.46
N MET A 64 -13.53 -8.92 -10.17
CA MET A 64 -14.18 -10.13 -9.68
C MET A 64 -15.32 -9.79 -8.71
N ASP A 65 -16.27 -10.71 -8.57
CA ASP A 65 -17.41 -10.51 -7.69
C ASP A 65 -17.09 -10.82 -6.21
N ALA A 66 -18.04 -10.46 -5.34
CA ALA A 66 -17.92 -10.68 -3.90
C ALA A 66 -17.80 -12.16 -3.51
N SER A 67 -18.32 -13.09 -4.33
CA SER A 67 -18.27 -14.54 -4.04
C SER A 67 -16.85 -15.08 -4.21
N TYR A 68 -16.18 -14.69 -5.30
CA TYR A 68 -14.78 -14.98 -5.56
C TYR A 68 -13.88 -14.42 -4.46
N HIS A 69 -14.08 -13.16 -4.08
CA HIS A 69 -13.30 -12.53 -3.03
C HIS A 69 -13.54 -13.18 -1.66
N GLN A 70 -14.74 -13.68 -1.37
CA GLN A 70 -15.02 -14.42 -0.14
C GLN A 70 -14.26 -15.75 -0.08
N GLU A 71 -14.23 -16.50 -1.18
CA GLU A 71 -13.44 -17.73 -1.28
C GLU A 71 -11.94 -17.45 -1.09
N THR A 72 -11.44 -16.43 -1.78
CA THR A 72 -10.05 -15.96 -1.66
C THR A 72 -9.69 -15.61 -0.21
N LEU A 73 -10.58 -14.92 0.50
CA LEU A 73 -10.38 -14.55 1.90
C LEU A 73 -10.37 -15.77 2.83
N ASN A 74 -11.21 -16.76 2.58
CA ASN A 74 -11.20 -18.01 3.34
C ASN A 74 -9.87 -18.75 3.15
N ASN A 75 -9.36 -18.80 1.90
CA ASN A 75 -8.06 -19.37 1.59
C ASN A 75 -6.92 -18.61 2.28
N LEU A 76 -6.96 -17.27 2.25
CA LEU A 76 -6.01 -16.41 2.95
C LEU A 76 -5.98 -16.68 4.46
N ARG A 77 -7.15 -16.76 5.11
CA ARG A 77 -7.24 -17.03 6.55
C ARG A 77 -6.64 -18.39 6.90
N LYS A 78 -6.92 -19.43 6.10
CA LYS A 78 -6.34 -20.77 6.28
C LYS A 78 -4.82 -20.75 6.06
N ALA A 79 -4.34 -20.10 5.01
CA ALA A 79 -2.92 -19.98 4.72
C ALA A 79 -2.17 -19.23 5.83
N ALA A 80 -2.73 -18.12 6.31
CA ALA A 80 -2.20 -17.31 7.42
C ALA A 80 -2.08 -18.11 8.73
N GLN A 81 -3.08 -18.94 9.03
CA GLN A 81 -3.04 -19.88 10.15
C GLN A 81 -1.93 -20.92 9.99
N ASN A 82 -1.81 -21.53 8.81
CA ASN A 82 -0.81 -22.56 8.55
C ASN A 82 0.64 -22.06 8.70
N VAL A 83 0.91 -20.80 8.35
CA VAL A 83 2.25 -20.19 8.47
C VAL A 83 2.42 -19.37 9.76
N ASN A 84 1.41 -19.34 10.63
CA ASN A 84 1.37 -18.56 11.87
C ASN A 84 1.76 -17.08 11.68
N LYS A 85 1.17 -16.43 10.66
CA LYS A 85 1.37 -15.00 10.38
C LYS A 85 0.03 -14.27 10.34
N LEU A 86 0.02 -13.05 10.85
CA LEU A 86 -1.07 -12.12 10.58
C LEU A 86 -0.94 -11.54 9.17
N CYS A 87 -2.06 -11.32 8.50
CA CYS A 87 -2.12 -10.62 7.22
C CYS A 87 -3.34 -9.70 7.20
N PRO A 88 -3.15 -8.36 7.21
CA PRO A 88 -4.25 -7.43 6.98
C PRO A 88 -4.87 -7.57 5.60
N VAL A 89 -6.19 -7.37 5.57
CA VAL A 89 -7.00 -7.33 4.36
C VAL A 89 -7.20 -5.88 3.93
N MET A 90 -6.79 -5.59 2.69
CA MET A 90 -7.00 -4.31 2.03
C MET A 90 -8.05 -4.47 0.93
N LEU A 91 -9.14 -3.70 1.01
CA LEU A 91 -10.16 -3.60 -0.03
C LEU A 91 -9.84 -2.41 -0.93
N ASP A 92 -9.67 -2.65 -2.23
CA ASP A 92 -9.49 -1.60 -3.23
C ASP A 92 -10.83 -1.25 -3.87
N THR A 93 -11.19 0.03 -3.80
CA THR A 93 -12.43 0.56 -4.38
C THR A 93 -12.26 0.78 -5.89
N LEU A 94 -13.36 0.74 -6.64
CA LEU A 94 -13.35 1.09 -8.06
C LEU A 94 -13.08 2.60 -8.21
N GLY A 95 -13.85 3.42 -7.48
CA GLY A 95 -13.76 4.87 -7.54
C GLY A 95 -14.40 5.50 -8.80
N PRO A 96 -14.19 6.80 -9.00
CA PRO A 96 -14.81 7.60 -10.07
C PRO A 96 -14.18 7.35 -11.45
N GLU A 97 -14.45 6.20 -12.06
CA GLU A 97 -13.96 5.88 -13.41
C GLU A 97 -15.01 6.10 -14.51
N ILE A 98 -14.58 6.63 -15.67
CA ILE A 98 -15.41 6.66 -16.87
C ILE A 98 -15.12 5.38 -17.67
N GLN A 99 -16.11 4.51 -17.82
CA GLN A 99 -15.97 3.29 -18.61
C GLN A 99 -16.51 3.46 -20.03
N VAL A 100 -15.74 3.01 -21.00
CA VAL A 100 -16.18 2.81 -22.39
C VAL A 100 -17.00 1.52 -22.46
N HIS A 101 -18.20 1.61 -23.03
CA HIS A 101 -19.10 0.47 -23.19
C HIS A 101 -18.82 -0.25 -24.51
N ASN A 102 -18.04 -1.33 -24.46
CA ASN A 102 -17.81 -2.21 -25.61
C ASN A 102 -18.78 -3.41 -25.60
N SER A 103 -20.02 -3.21 -26.06
CA SER A 103 -21.04 -4.28 -26.13
C SER A 103 -20.68 -5.46 -27.02
N THR A 104 -19.76 -5.28 -27.98
CA THR A 104 -19.33 -6.33 -28.91
C THR A 104 -18.24 -7.23 -28.34
N GLY A 105 -17.47 -6.74 -27.35
CA GLY A 105 -16.25 -7.38 -26.84
C GLY A 105 -15.11 -7.51 -27.86
N GLY A 106 -15.33 -7.10 -29.11
CA GLY A 106 -14.36 -7.18 -30.20
C GLY A 106 -13.33 -6.05 -30.16
N PRO A 107 -12.21 -6.20 -30.90
CA PRO A 107 -11.19 -5.17 -30.98
C PRO A 107 -11.70 -3.93 -31.75
N ILE A 108 -11.31 -2.74 -31.29
CA ILE A 108 -11.61 -1.46 -31.95
C ILE A 108 -10.30 -0.82 -32.39
N GLU A 109 -10.11 -0.65 -33.69
CA GLU A 109 -8.92 0.00 -34.26
C GLU A 109 -9.11 1.52 -34.35
N LEU A 110 -8.30 2.26 -33.59
CA LEU A 110 -8.20 3.71 -33.71
C LEU A 110 -6.93 4.04 -34.49
N LYS A 111 -7.05 4.88 -35.53
CA LYS A 111 -5.92 5.28 -36.38
C LYS A 111 -5.57 6.74 -36.15
N ALA A 112 -4.28 7.04 -36.01
CA ALA A 112 -3.81 8.41 -35.86
C ALA A 112 -4.31 9.30 -37.01
N GLY A 113 -4.79 10.50 -36.66
CA GLY A 113 -5.35 11.49 -37.59
C GLY A 113 -6.84 11.30 -37.90
N ASN A 114 -7.45 10.17 -37.51
CA ASN A 114 -8.89 9.99 -37.63
C ASN A 114 -9.63 10.71 -36.50
N HIS A 115 -10.93 10.95 -36.70
CA HIS A 115 -11.82 11.47 -35.68
C HIS A 115 -12.62 10.32 -35.04
N VAL A 116 -12.92 10.48 -33.76
CA VAL A 116 -13.78 9.58 -33.00
C VAL A 116 -14.71 10.40 -32.10
N THR A 117 -15.98 10.04 -32.09
CA THR A 117 -17.01 10.67 -31.25
C THR A 117 -17.19 9.88 -29.97
N ILE A 118 -17.00 10.52 -28.82
CA ILE A 118 -17.34 9.95 -27.51
C ILE A 118 -18.75 10.40 -27.15
N THR A 119 -19.63 9.46 -26.80
CA THR A 119 -21.05 9.73 -26.57
C THR A 119 -21.58 9.01 -25.33
N PRO A 120 -22.49 9.61 -24.54
CA PRO A 120 -23.18 8.89 -23.48
C PRO A 120 -24.34 8.00 -23.99
N ASP A 121 -24.66 8.05 -25.29
CA ASP A 121 -25.71 7.22 -25.89
C ASP A 121 -25.26 5.75 -26.01
N LEU A 122 -25.59 4.95 -24.99
CA LEU A 122 -25.30 3.51 -24.94
C LEU A 122 -26.07 2.69 -26.00
N SER A 123 -27.02 3.28 -26.73
CA SER A 123 -27.68 2.59 -27.85
C SER A 123 -26.80 2.49 -29.10
N LYS A 124 -25.72 3.28 -29.18
CA LYS A 124 -24.75 3.23 -30.27
C LYS A 124 -23.82 2.04 -30.11
N ALA A 125 -23.55 1.35 -31.22
CA ALA A 125 -22.55 0.29 -31.24
C ALA A 125 -21.14 0.91 -31.21
N PRO A 126 -20.23 0.36 -30.39
CA PRO A 126 -18.84 0.80 -30.35
C PRO A 126 -18.14 0.50 -31.68
N SER A 127 -17.38 1.47 -32.19
CA SER A 127 -16.64 1.36 -33.45
C SER A 127 -15.40 2.27 -33.44
N SER A 128 -14.63 2.28 -34.52
CA SER A 128 -13.51 3.21 -34.72
C SER A 128 -13.94 4.68 -34.82
N GLU A 129 -15.23 4.94 -35.02
CA GLU A 129 -15.81 6.28 -35.19
C GLU A 129 -16.63 6.71 -33.98
N ILE A 130 -17.17 5.78 -33.18
CA ILE A 130 -18.05 6.08 -32.03
C ILE A 130 -17.66 5.24 -30.82
N LEU A 131 -17.43 5.88 -29.68
CA LEU A 131 -17.16 5.25 -28.39
C LEU A 131 -18.24 5.63 -27.37
N PRO A 132 -19.19 4.73 -27.08
CA PRO A 132 -20.18 4.95 -26.03
C PRO A 132 -19.55 4.88 -24.64
N ILE A 133 -19.90 5.78 -23.73
CA ILE A 133 -19.41 5.81 -22.34
C ILE A 133 -20.54 5.82 -21.32
N LYS A 134 -20.29 5.24 -20.15
CA LYS A 134 -21.24 5.23 -19.01
C LYS A 134 -21.19 6.53 -18.19
N PHE A 135 -21.13 7.69 -18.84
CA PHE A 135 -21.08 9.00 -18.17
C PHE A 135 -21.57 10.14 -19.07
N GLY A 136 -22.68 10.78 -18.70
CA GLY A 136 -23.26 11.91 -19.44
C GLY A 136 -22.56 13.26 -19.22
N GLY A 137 -21.68 13.36 -18.23
CA GLY A 137 -21.05 14.64 -17.86
C GLY A 137 -19.81 15.01 -18.66
N LEU A 138 -19.34 14.17 -19.59
CA LEU A 138 -18.02 14.35 -20.23
C LEU A 138 -17.92 15.67 -21.00
N ALA A 139 -18.92 16.00 -21.83
CA ALA A 139 -18.91 17.24 -22.62
C ALA A 139 -18.86 18.52 -21.76
N LYS A 140 -19.25 18.45 -20.47
CA LYS A 140 -19.14 19.57 -19.52
C LYS A 140 -17.78 19.60 -18.81
N ALA A 141 -17.10 18.46 -18.74
CA ALA A 141 -15.81 18.30 -18.06
C ALA A 141 -14.62 18.68 -18.94
N VAL A 142 -14.79 18.65 -20.27
CA VAL A 142 -13.71 18.90 -21.24
C VAL A 142 -13.87 20.22 -22.00
N LYS A 143 -12.76 20.69 -22.54
CA LYS A 143 -12.64 21.85 -23.42
C LYS A 143 -11.82 21.48 -24.65
N LYS A 144 -11.95 22.27 -25.72
CA LYS A 144 -11.12 22.12 -26.92
C LYS A 144 -9.63 22.16 -26.56
N GLY A 145 -8.87 21.18 -27.04
CA GLY A 145 -7.44 21.00 -26.77
C GLY A 145 -7.13 20.14 -25.54
N ASP A 146 -8.13 19.76 -24.74
CA ASP A 146 -7.92 18.82 -23.64
C ASP A 146 -7.51 17.45 -24.17
N THR A 147 -6.71 16.74 -23.38
CA THR A 147 -6.20 15.41 -23.73
C THR A 147 -6.97 14.34 -22.98
N LEU A 148 -7.45 13.34 -23.71
CA LEU A 148 -8.10 12.16 -23.15
C LEU A 148 -7.20 10.95 -23.40
N PHE A 149 -7.20 10.04 -22.43
CA PHE A 149 -6.53 8.76 -22.55
C PHE A 149 -7.58 7.66 -22.46
N ILE A 150 -7.52 6.71 -23.39
CA ILE A 150 -8.34 5.51 -23.37
C ILE A 150 -7.42 4.31 -23.35
N GLY A 151 -7.62 3.42 -22.39
CA GLY A 151 -6.83 2.21 -22.29
C GLY A 151 -7.51 1.15 -21.46
N GLN A 152 -6.84 0.02 -21.32
CA GLN A 152 -7.12 -0.86 -20.19
C GLN A 152 -6.62 -0.19 -18.90
N TYR A 153 -7.21 -0.57 -17.77
CA TYR A 153 -6.92 -0.03 -16.43
C TYR A 153 -5.42 0.02 -16.08
N LEU A 154 -4.57 -0.79 -16.73
CA LEU A 154 -3.14 -0.89 -16.44
C LEU A 154 -2.28 -0.32 -17.58
N PHE A 155 -2.18 1.00 -17.70
CA PHE A 155 -1.25 1.58 -18.68
C PHE A 155 0.22 1.30 -18.30
N THR A 156 0.96 0.61 -19.18
CA THR A 156 2.40 0.32 -19.03
C THR A 156 3.31 1.20 -19.88
N GLY A 157 2.76 2.02 -20.78
CA GLY A 157 3.54 2.75 -21.79
C GLY A 157 4.18 1.87 -22.88
N SER A 158 4.13 0.54 -22.74
CA SER A 158 4.60 -0.44 -23.74
C SER A 158 3.44 -1.07 -24.53
N GLU A 159 2.20 -0.70 -24.22
CA GLU A 159 0.99 -1.31 -24.76
C GLU A 159 0.52 -0.64 -26.05
N THR A 160 0.23 -1.46 -27.06
CA THR A 160 -0.46 -1.05 -28.31
C THR A 160 -1.99 -0.96 -28.14
N THR A 161 -2.48 -1.11 -26.90
CA THR A 161 -3.90 -1.21 -26.54
C THR A 161 -4.43 0.05 -25.85
N SER A 162 -3.74 1.18 -26.03
CA SER A 162 -4.14 2.48 -25.47
C SER A 162 -4.03 3.59 -26.52
N SER A 163 -4.97 4.54 -26.46
CA SER A 163 -5.11 5.63 -27.41
C SER A 163 -5.22 6.97 -26.69
N TRP A 164 -4.43 7.92 -27.15
CA TRP A 164 -4.49 9.32 -26.78
C TRP A 164 -5.38 10.05 -27.79
N LEU A 165 -6.24 10.91 -27.25
CA LEU A 165 -7.20 11.70 -28.02
C LEU A 165 -7.08 13.18 -27.64
N GLU A 166 -7.26 14.07 -28.60
CA GLU A 166 -7.35 15.52 -28.38
C GLU A 166 -8.77 16.00 -28.66
N VAL A 167 -9.39 16.73 -27.73
CA VAL A 167 -10.73 17.27 -27.94
C VAL A 167 -10.71 18.34 -29.02
N VAL A 168 -11.49 18.14 -30.08
CA VAL A 168 -11.66 19.10 -31.17
C VAL A 168 -12.80 20.07 -30.84
N GLU A 169 -13.95 19.52 -30.44
CA GLU A 169 -15.13 20.28 -30.04
C GLU A 169 -16.14 19.42 -29.28
N THR A 170 -17.13 20.06 -28.68
CA THR A 170 -18.27 19.41 -28.01
C THR A 170 -19.55 19.76 -28.77
N SER A 171 -20.34 18.75 -29.14
CA SER A 171 -21.62 18.92 -29.85
C SER A 171 -22.75 18.28 -29.04
N GLY A 172 -23.49 19.11 -28.31
CA GLY A 172 -24.47 18.63 -27.33
C GLY A 172 -23.79 17.86 -26.20
N GLU A 173 -24.11 16.58 -26.06
CA GLU A 173 -23.47 15.67 -25.09
C GLU A 173 -22.30 14.87 -25.69
N ASN A 174 -22.06 15.00 -27.00
CA ASN A 174 -20.98 14.31 -27.69
C ASN A 174 -19.68 15.12 -27.64
N VAL A 175 -18.56 14.41 -27.55
CA VAL A 175 -17.22 14.99 -27.61
C VAL A 175 -16.51 14.45 -28.85
N GLU A 176 -16.22 15.34 -29.80
CA GLU A 176 -15.46 14.99 -30.99
C GLU A 176 -13.98 15.10 -30.69
N CYS A 177 -13.24 14.01 -30.93
CA CYS A 177 -11.81 13.95 -30.65
C CYS A 177 -10.99 13.54 -31.88
N LEU A 178 -9.78 14.07 -31.96
CA LEU A 178 -8.74 13.64 -32.89
C LEU A 178 -7.91 12.54 -32.25
N VAL A 179 -7.75 11.41 -32.92
CA VAL A 179 -6.89 10.31 -32.48
C VAL A 179 -5.42 10.69 -32.71
N THR A 180 -4.59 10.73 -31.66
CA THR A 180 -3.20 11.17 -31.78
C THR A 180 -2.20 10.01 -32.01
N ASN A 181 -2.55 8.78 -31.63
CA ASN A 181 -1.77 7.58 -31.95
C ASN A 181 -2.64 6.41 -32.43
N THR A 182 -2.06 5.54 -33.26
CA THR A 182 -2.75 4.32 -33.71
C THR A 182 -2.69 3.26 -32.62
N ALA A 183 -3.83 2.66 -32.29
CA ALA A 183 -3.96 1.62 -31.28
C ALA A 183 -5.14 0.69 -31.56
N THR A 184 -5.08 -0.53 -31.01
CA THR A 184 -6.20 -1.48 -31.05
C THR A 184 -6.69 -1.70 -29.63
N LEU A 185 -7.84 -1.12 -29.30
CA LEU A 185 -8.49 -1.34 -28.02
C LEU A 185 -9.05 -2.77 -28.01
N ALA A 186 -8.49 -3.67 -27.19
CA ALA A 186 -8.89 -5.07 -27.11
C ALA A 186 -9.55 -5.40 -25.76
N GLY A 187 -10.68 -6.10 -25.79
CA GLY A 187 -11.40 -6.54 -24.58
C GLY A 187 -12.73 -5.81 -24.35
N PRO A 188 -13.50 -6.28 -23.35
CA PRO A 188 -14.86 -5.80 -23.12
C PRO A 188 -14.94 -4.48 -22.35
N MET A 189 -13.86 -4.04 -21.71
CA MET A 189 -13.86 -2.87 -20.83
C MET A 189 -12.59 -2.05 -20.98
N PHE A 190 -12.77 -0.75 -21.21
CA PHE A 190 -11.71 0.25 -21.24
C PHE A 190 -12.10 1.41 -20.33
N THR A 191 -11.11 2.02 -19.71
CA THR A 191 -11.29 3.23 -18.93
C THR A 191 -10.90 4.43 -19.77
N LEU A 192 -11.68 5.50 -19.62
CA LEU A 192 -11.43 6.80 -20.21
C LEU A 192 -11.01 7.73 -19.08
N HIS A 193 -9.83 8.33 -19.25
CA HIS A 193 -9.28 9.31 -18.34
C HIS A 193 -9.20 10.66 -19.02
N VAL A 194 -9.55 11.72 -18.30
CA VAL A 194 -9.44 13.10 -18.79
C VAL A 194 -8.27 13.75 -18.09
N SER A 195 -7.24 14.10 -18.84
CA SER A 195 -6.02 14.66 -18.27
C SER A 195 -6.28 16.05 -17.68
N LYS A 196 -5.84 16.28 -16.44
CA LYS A 196 -5.90 17.60 -15.77
C LYS A 196 -7.30 18.24 -15.69
N ALA A 197 -8.35 17.41 -15.70
CA ALA A 197 -9.73 17.88 -15.62
C ALA A 197 -10.46 17.28 -14.42
N HIS A 198 -11.33 18.08 -13.81
CA HIS A 198 -12.20 17.61 -12.75
C HIS A 198 -13.43 16.91 -13.37
N VAL A 199 -13.55 15.61 -13.12
CA VAL A 199 -14.71 14.81 -13.52
C VAL A 199 -15.67 14.71 -12.34
N SER A 200 -16.90 15.23 -12.49
CA SER A 200 -17.93 15.26 -11.45
C SER A 200 -18.61 13.89 -11.23
N LEU A 201 -17.82 12.86 -10.94
CA LEU A 201 -18.28 11.55 -10.47
C LEU A 201 -18.18 11.46 -8.93
N PRO A 202 -19.09 10.72 -8.28
CA PRO A 202 -19.02 10.50 -6.84
C PRO A 202 -17.75 9.71 -6.50
N THR A 203 -17.17 10.03 -5.35
CA THR A 203 -15.92 9.40 -4.88
C THR A 203 -16.12 7.91 -4.60
N LEU A 204 -17.28 7.55 -4.03
CA LEU A 204 -17.71 6.15 -3.90
C LEU A 204 -18.84 5.89 -4.89
N SER A 205 -18.65 4.91 -5.78
CA SER A 205 -19.74 4.39 -6.60
C SER A 205 -20.79 3.68 -5.72
N ASP A 206 -21.99 3.46 -6.26
CA ASP A 206 -23.01 2.68 -5.56
C ASP A 206 -22.53 1.25 -5.29
N TYR A 207 -21.73 0.69 -6.20
CA TYR A 207 -21.08 -0.61 -6.02
C TYR A 207 -20.06 -0.59 -4.87
N ASP A 208 -19.23 0.45 -4.77
CA ASP A 208 -18.28 0.59 -3.65
C ASP A 208 -19.01 0.62 -2.30
N LYS A 209 -20.10 1.39 -2.21
CA LYS A 209 -20.93 1.47 -0.99
C LYS A 209 -21.56 0.12 -0.66
N GLU A 210 -22.07 -0.60 -1.65
CA GLU A 210 -22.63 -1.94 -1.48
C GLU A 210 -21.57 -2.92 -0.97
N VAL A 211 -20.41 -3.00 -1.62
CA VAL A 211 -19.34 -3.93 -1.25
C VAL A 211 -18.80 -3.63 0.15
N ILE A 212 -18.59 -2.35 0.50
CA ILE A 212 -18.11 -1.96 1.84
C ILE A 212 -19.14 -2.33 2.91
N SER A 213 -20.42 -2.05 2.68
CA SER A 213 -21.49 -2.29 3.66
C SER A 213 -21.86 -3.77 3.81
N THR A 214 -21.60 -4.60 2.80
CA THR A 214 -21.91 -6.03 2.81
C THR A 214 -20.66 -6.87 3.11
N TRP A 215 -19.75 -6.98 2.15
CA TRP A 215 -18.55 -7.80 2.23
C TRP A 215 -17.54 -7.21 3.22
N GLY A 216 -17.31 -5.90 3.16
CA GLY A 216 -16.36 -5.20 4.03
C GLY A 216 -16.71 -5.32 5.51
N LEU A 217 -17.99 -5.09 5.83
CA LEU A 217 -18.54 -5.19 7.18
C LEU A 217 -18.42 -6.61 7.74
N HIS A 218 -18.87 -7.62 6.99
CA HIS A 218 -18.87 -9.00 7.45
C HIS A 218 -17.47 -9.55 7.66
N ASN A 219 -16.49 -9.07 6.89
CA ASN A 219 -15.14 -9.59 6.92
C ASN A 219 -14.15 -8.78 7.78
N SER A 220 -14.60 -7.67 8.37
CA SER A 220 -13.77 -6.78 9.21
C SER A 220 -12.50 -6.33 8.49
N VAL A 221 -12.68 -5.73 7.30
CA VAL A 221 -11.59 -5.21 6.47
C VAL A 221 -10.72 -4.24 7.27
N ASP A 222 -9.40 -4.43 7.17
CA ASP A 222 -8.43 -3.67 7.96
C ASP A 222 -8.14 -2.30 7.33
N ILE A 223 -8.08 -2.24 5.99
CA ILE A 223 -7.72 -1.06 5.21
C ILE A 223 -8.64 -0.95 3.99
N ILE A 224 -9.15 0.25 3.71
CA ILE A 224 -9.75 0.60 2.41
C ILE A 224 -8.76 1.48 1.64
N SER A 225 -8.48 1.06 0.42
CA SER A 225 -7.67 1.77 -0.56
C SER A 225 -8.65 2.57 -1.44
N LEU A 226 -8.68 3.90 -1.22
CA LEU A 226 -9.65 4.83 -1.80
C LEU A 226 -9.13 5.33 -3.16
N SER A 227 -9.68 4.80 -4.24
CA SER A 227 -9.31 5.12 -5.63
C SER A 227 -9.68 6.53 -6.01
N HIS A 228 -8.82 7.14 -6.83
CA HIS A 228 -8.87 8.51 -7.33
C HIS A 228 -9.23 9.54 -6.25
N THR A 229 -8.52 9.52 -5.12
CA THR A 229 -8.72 10.53 -4.07
C THR A 229 -8.26 11.90 -4.58
N ARG A 230 -9.17 12.88 -4.62
CA ARG A 230 -8.95 14.23 -5.16
C ARG A 230 -8.85 15.31 -4.09
N SER A 231 -9.49 15.10 -2.94
CA SER A 231 -9.57 16.10 -1.87
C SER A 231 -9.63 15.48 -0.48
N ALA A 232 -9.45 16.31 0.54
CA ALA A 232 -9.70 15.89 1.92
C ALA A 232 -11.17 15.46 2.16
N GLU A 233 -12.12 16.02 1.41
CA GLU A 233 -13.53 15.70 1.58
C GLU A 233 -13.86 14.27 1.14
N ASP A 234 -13.19 13.76 0.12
CA ASP A 234 -13.31 12.35 -0.32
C ASP A 234 -12.99 11.38 0.83
N VAL A 235 -11.93 11.69 1.58
CA VAL A 235 -11.51 10.90 2.74
C VAL A 235 -12.53 11.04 3.88
N ARG A 236 -13.08 12.23 4.12
CA ARG A 236 -14.11 12.46 5.14
C ARG A 236 -15.45 11.82 4.80
N GLU A 237 -15.83 11.77 3.53
CA GLU A 237 -17.03 11.09 3.05
C GLU A 237 -16.93 9.59 3.36
N LEU A 238 -15.84 8.94 2.94
CA LEU A 238 -15.61 7.53 3.26
C LEU A 238 -15.51 7.32 4.77
N ARG A 239 -14.84 8.20 5.52
CA ARG A 239 -14.77 8.12 6.99
C ARG A 239 -16.15 8.10 7.63
N SER A 240 -17.02 9.01 7.20
CA SER A 240 -18.39 9.14 7.69
C SER A 240 -19.23 7.92 7.31
N PHE A 241 -19.05 7.41 6.09
CA PHE A 241 -19.69 6.19 5.63
C PHE A 241 -19.28 4.96 6.45
N LEU A 242 -17.99 4.80 6.76
CA LEU A 242 -17.50 3.69 7.60
C LEU A 242 -18.04 3.79 9.03
N GLN A 243 -18.09 4.99 9.59
CA GLN A 243 -18.64 5.20 10.93
C GLN A 243 -20.13 4.84 11.01
N SER A 244 -20.93 5.23 10.01
CA SER A 244 -22.36 4.92 9.98
C SER A 244 -22.66 3.42 9.84
N HIS A 245 -21.69 2.63 9.34
CA HIS A 245 -21.80 1.17 9.18
C HIS A 245 -21.02 0.37 10.25
N GLY A 246 -20.49 1.01 11.29
CA GLY A 246 -19.78 0.32 12.38
C GLY A 246 -18.39 -0.22 12.02
N LEU A 247 -17.75 0.40 11.03
CA LEU A 247 -16.38 0.15 10.54
C LEU A 247 -15.42 1.30 10.91
N GLN A 248 -15.66 1.99 12.03
CA GLN A 248 -14.83 3.13 12.46
C GLN A 248 -13.35 2.81 12.67
N ASP A 249 -13.01 1.53 12.86
CA ASP A 249 -11.62 1.08 13.06
C ASP A 249 -10.89 0.80 11.73
N THR A 250 -11.57 0.75 10.59
CA THR A 250 -10.96 0.52 9.27
C THR A 250 -10.15 1.75 8.85
N GLN A 251 -8.90 1.52 8.43
CA GLN A 251 -8.02 2.60 7.95
C GLN A 251 -8.36 2.99 6.51
N ILE A 252 -8.17 4.26 6.16
CA ILE A 252 -8.34 4.76 4.78
C ILE A 252 -6.97 5.12 4.23
N TYR A 253 -6.56 4.44 3.17
CA TYR A 253 -5.36 4.77 2.40
C TYR A 253 -5.80 5.49 1.14
N ALA A 254 -5.49 6.78 1.05
CA ALA A 254 -5.84 7.58 -0.12
C ALA A 254 -4.93 7.19 -1.30
N LYS A 255 -5.50 6.73 -2.41
CA LYS A 255 -4.76 6.53 -3.66
C LYS A 255 -4.73 7.86 -4.41
N VAL A 256 -3.53 8.40 -4.59
CA VAL A 256 -3.29 9.65 -5.34
C VAL A 256 -2.87 9.28 -6.76
N GLU A 257 -3.74 9.60 -7.72
CA GLU A 257 -3.71 9.03 -9.07
C GLU A 257 -3.82 10.10 -10.17
N ASN A 258 -4.13 11.35 -9.81
CA ASN A 258 -4.26 12.46 -10.74
C ASN A 258 -3.65 13.75 -10.16
N THR A 259 -3.64 14.79 -10.99
CA THR A 259 -3.13 16.13 -10.65
C THR A 259 -3.92 16.81 -9.54
N GLU A 260 -5.25 16.66 -9.50
CA GLU A 260 -6.10 17.22 -8.45
C GLU A 260 -5.72 16.67 -7.05
N GLY A 261 -5.49 15.36 -6.94
CA GLY A 261 -5.02 14.73 -5.72
C GLY A 261 -3.59 15.16 -5.32
N LEU A 262 -2.75 15.54 -6.28
CA LEU A 262 -1.42 16.12 -5.99
C LEU A 262 -1.51 17.57 -5.50
N ASP A 263 -2.39 18.38 -6.08
CA ASP A 263 -2.62 19.77 -5.67
C ASP A 263 -3.16 19.84 -4.24
N HIS A 264 -4.07 18.93 -3.88
CA HIS A 264 -4.64 18.81 -2.54
C HIS A 264 -3.92 17.80 -1.63
N PHE A 265 -2.69 17.40 -1.99
CA PHE A 265 -2.00 16.32 -1.29
C PHE A 265 -1.86 16.55 0.22
N ASP A 266 -1.57 17.80 0.64
CA ASP A 266 -1.34 18.11 2.06
C ASP A 266 -2.61 17.97 2.90
N GLU A 267 -3.77 18.32 2.37
CA GLU A 267 -5.05 18.16 3.08
C GLU A 267 -5.52 16.69 3.06
N ILE A 268 -5.33 15.96 1.95
CA ILE A 268 -5.57 14.52 1.87
C ILE A 268 -4.71 13.78 2.90
N LEU A 269 -3.42 14.11 2.95
CA LEU A 269 -2.48 13.53 3.90
C LEU A 269 -2.90 13.82 5.35
N GLN A 270 -3.56 14.93 5.66
CA GLN A 270 -4.03 15.22 7.02
C GLN A 270 -5.18 14.29 7.44
N GLU A 271 -6.09 13.94 6.53
CA GLU A 271 -7.28 13.13 6.82
C GLU A 271 -7.06 11.61 6.65
N ALA A 272 -6.19 11.20 5.73
CA ALA A 272 -5.95 9.78 5.41
C ALA A 272 -5.11 9.08 6.49
N ASP A 273 -5.27 7.77 6.67
CA ASP A 273 -4.42 6.99 7.59
C ASP A 273 -3.09 6.56 6.95
N GLY A 274 -3.06 6.51 5.62
CA GLY A 274 -1.91 6.22 4.78
C GLY A 274 -2.15 6.72 3.35
N VAL A 275 -1.15 6.59 2.49
CA VAL A 275 -1.22 7.06 1.10
C VAL A 275 -0.64 6.00 0.17
N ILE A 276 -1.29 5.79 -0.97
CA ILE A 276 -0.78 5.00 -2.09
C ILE A 276 -0.53 5.97 -3.25
N ILE A 277 0.69 5.99 -3.79
CA ILE A 277 1.01 6.83 -4.96
C ILE A 277 0.94 5.95 -6.20
N SER A 278 -0.09 6.16 -7.04
CA SER A 278 -0.23 5.40 -8.28
C SER A 278 0.49 6.05 -9.44
N ARG A 279 1.67 5.51 -9.74
CA ARG A 279 2.56 6.09 -10.77
C ARG A 279 2.10 5.80 -12.19
N GLY A 280 1.35 4.70 -12.38
CA GLY A 280 0.75 4.37 -13.67
C GLY A 280 -0.26 5.45 -14.06
N ASP A 281 -1.21 5.72 -13.17
CA ASP A 281 -2.27 6.72 -13.39
C ASP A 281 -1.72 8.14 -13.40
N LEU A 282 -0.81 8.48 -12.48
CA LEU A 282 -0.14 9.79 -12.49
C LEU A 282 0.67 10.03 -13.78
N GLY A 283 1.17 8.97 -14.43
CA GLY A 283 1.85 9.06 -15.72
C GLY A 283 0.93 9.45 -16.89
N ILE A 284 -0.39 9.39 -16.71
CA ILE A 284 -1.37 9.87 -17.68
C ILE A 284 -1.53 11.40 -17.56
N ASP A 285 -1.45 11.92 -16.34
CA ASP A 285 -1.67 13.35 -16.03
C ASP A 285 -0.39 14.19 -16.07
N LEU A 286 0.74 13.57 -15.71
CA LEU A 286 2.03 14.23 -15.62
C LEU A 286 2.93 13.82 -16.80
N PRO A 287 3.79 14.74 -17.27
CA PRO A 287 4.86 14.35 -18.17
C PRO A 287 5.80 13.36 -17.45
N PRO A 288 6.40 12.38 -18.16
CA PRO A 288 7.20 11.32 -17.55
C PRO A 288 8.35 11.84 -16.65
N GLU A 289 8.95 12.97 -17.01
CA GLU A 289 10.01 13.63 -16.26
C GLU A 289 9.56 14.22 -14.92
N ASP A 290 8.26 14.44 -14.68
CA ASP A 290 7.78 15.03 -13.42
C ASP A 290 7.33 13.98 -12.39
N VAL A 291 7.05 12.75 -12.83
CA VAL A 291 6.54 11.66 -11.97
C VAL A 291 7.50 11.34 -10.81
N PHE A 292 8.81 11.39 -11.04
CA PHE A 292 9.77 11.09 -9.97
C PHE A 292 9.80 12.19 -8.89
N ILE A 293 9.50 13.45 -9.25
CA ILE A 293 9.49 14.58 -8.32
C ILE A 293 8.27 14.48 -7.40
N SER A 294 7.10 14.16 -7.96
CA SER A 294 5.87 13.97 -7.18
C SER A 294 6.02 12.80 -6.20
N GLN A 295 6.55 11.65 -6.64
CA GLN A 295 6.85 10.50 -5.78
C GLN A 295 7.75 10.88 -4.60
N LYS A 296 8.92 11.47 -4.87
CA LYS A 296 9.90 11.83 -3.82
C LYS A 296 9.32 12.83 -2.81
N THR A 297 8.54 13.79 -3.31
CA THR A 297 7.91 14.82 -2.49
C THR A 297 6.83 14.21 -1.60
N ALA A 298 5.95 13.39 -2.17
CA ALA A 298 4.87 12.71 -1.44
C ALA A 298 5.42 11.77 -0.35
N ILE A 299 6.39 10.90 -0.69
CA ILE A 299 7.04 10.00 0.29
C ILE A 299 7.64 10.79 1.44
N LYS A 300 8.34 11.90 1.15
CA LYS A 300 8.94 12.74 2.18
C LYS A 300 7.87 13.34 3.10
N LYS A 301 6.78 13.87 2.56
CA LYS A 301 5.67 14.44 3.34
C LYS A 301 5.01 13.38 4.23
N CYS A 302 4.72 12.18 3.70
CA CYS A 302 4.18 11.06 4.49
C CYS A 302 5.11 10.65 5.64
N ASN A 303 6.42 10.54 5.36
CA ASN A 303 7.43 10.21 6.36
C ASN A 303 7.51 11.26 7.49
N LEU A 304 7.37 12.55 7.17
CA LEU A 304 7.34 13.63 8.16
C LEU A 304 6.07 13.56 9.03
N ALA A 305 4.91 13.28 8.40
CA ALA A 305 3.64 13.08 9.09
C ALA A 305 3.60 11.78 9.92
N GLY A 306 4.44 10.79 9.60
CA GLY A 306 4.41 9.45 10.20
C GLY A 306 3.22 8.61 9.74
N LYS A 307 2.75 8.85 8.51
CA LYS A 307 1.68 8.08 7.87
C LYS A 307 2.29 7.14 6.82
N PRO A 308 1.89 5.86 6.76
CA PRO A 308 2.44 4.91 5.79
C PRO A 308 2.26 5.39 4.36
N VAL A 309 3.30 5.22 3.54
CA VAL A 309 3.24 5.46 2.09
C VAL A 309 3.62 4.21 1.31
N ILE A 310 2.85 3.90 0.27
CA ILE A 310 3.03 2.73 -0.59
C ILE A 310 3.20 3.19 -2.04
N ILE A 311 4.13 2.56 -2.75
CA ILE A 311 4.38 2.80 -4.17
C ILE A 311 3.94 1.58 -4.98
N THR A 312 3.28 1.79 -6.11
CA THR A 312 2.84 0.73 -7.05
C THR A 312 3.58 0.82 -8.39
N ARG A 313 3.40 -0.20 -9.25
CA ARG A 313 3.88 -0.27 -10.65
C ARG A 313 5.40 -0.23 -10.77
N VAL A 314 6.09 -1.09 -10.03
CA VAL A 314 7.56 -1.12 -9.94
C VAL A 314 8.24 -2.23 -10.75
N VAL A 315 7.53 -3.32 -11.04
CA VAL A 315 8.09 -4.52 -11.71
C VAL A 315 7.12 -5.12 -12.73
N ASP A 316 6.51 -4.27 -13.55
CA ASP A 316 5.47 -4.65 -14.53
C ASP A 316 5.89 -5.79 -15.46
N SER A 317 7.16 -5.87 -15.85
CA SER A 317 7.64 -6.96 -16.71
C SER A 317 7.50 -8.34 -16.05
N MET A 318 7.43 -8.40 -14.71
CA MET A 318 7.23 -9.65 -13.96
C MET A 318 5.81 -10.21 -14.05
N ILE A 319 4.87 -9.50 -14.67
CA ILE A 319 3.57 -10.06 -15.04
C ILE A 319 3.76 -11.26 -15.95
N ASP A 320 4.68 -11.17 -16.92
CA ASP A 320 4.90 -12.22 -17.93
C ASP A 320 6.28 -12.89 -17.80
N ASN A 321 7.19 -12.32 -17.01
CA ASN A 321 8.58 -12.78 -16.90
C ASN A 321 8.96 -13.16 -15.46
N LEU A 322 9.85 -14.14 -15.32
CA LEU A 322 10.35 -14.58 -14.01
C LEU A 322 11.27 -13.55 -13.32
N ARG A 323 11.81 -12.58 -14.07
CA ARG A 323 12.77 -11.59 -13.57
C ARG A 323 12.39 -10.19 -14.04
N PRO A 324 12.58 -9.17 -13.18
CA PRO A 324 12.40 -7.80 -13.58
C PRO A 324 13.55 -7.33 -14.47
N THR A 325 13.33 -6.24 -15.18
CA THR A 325 14.39 -5.51 -15.87
C THR A 325 15.35 -4.84 -14.89
N ARG A 326 16.53 -4.41 -15.37
CA ARG A 326 17.49 -3.65 -14.56
C ARG A 326 16.92 -2.31 -14.08
N ALA A 327 16.08 -1.68 -14.90
CA ALA A 327 15.47 -0.40 -14.57
C ALA A 327 14.44 -0.57 -13.44
N GLU A 328 13.57 -1.57 -13.54
CA GLU A 328 12.58 -1.92 -12.51
C GLU A 328 13.22 -2.31 -11.17
N ALA A 329 14.29 -3.13 -11.20
CA ALA A 329 15.01 -3.46 -9.97
C ALA A 329 15.63 -2.21 -9.30
N THR A 330 16.12 -1.27 -10.11
CA THR A 330 16.66 0.01 -9.61
C THR A 330 15.56 0.93 -9.10
N ASP A 331 14.38 0.90 -9.72
CA ASP A 331 13.21 1.65 -9.29
C ASP A 331 12.69 1.20 -7.92
N VAL A 332 12.54 -0.11 -7.69
CA VAL A 332 12.23 -0.68 -6.37
C VAL A 332 13.24 -0.21 -5.32
N ALA A 333 14.54 -0.32 -5.62
CA ALA A 333 15.58 0.09 -4.69
C ALA A 333 15.51 1.59 -4.36
N ASN A 334 15.28 2.44 -5.36
CA ASN A 334 15.14 3.89 -5.15
C ASN A 334 13.90 4.26 -4.34
N ALA A 335 12.75 3.59 -4.54
CA ALA A 335 11.56 3.82 -3.72
C ALA A 335 11.83 3.52 -2.23
N VAL A 336 12.61 2.48 -1.93
CA VAL A 336 13.07 2.18 -0.57
C VAL A 336 14.02 3.25 -0.03
N LEU A 337 14.96 3.74 -0.85
CA LEU A 337 15.90 4.81 -0.47
C LEU A 337 15.24 6.18 -0.28
N ASP A 338 14.13 6.43 -0.97
CA ASP A 338 13.25 7.58 -0.74
C ASP A 338 12.49 7.46 0.59
N GLY A 339 12.39 6.24 1.12
CA GLY A 339 11.78 5.93 2.40
C GLY A 339 10.33 5.49 2.31
N THR A 340 9.93 4.80 1.23
CA THR A 340 8.60 4.16 1.18
C THR A 340 8.40 3.18 2.34
N ASP A 341 7.16 2.99 2.77
CA ASP A 341 6.82 1.97 3.76
C ASP A 341 6.46 0.63 3.13
N GLY A 342 5.95 0.66 1.90
CA GLY A 342 5.65 -0.55 1.15
C GLY A 342 5.69 -0.41 -0.37
N ILE A 343 5.66 -1.57 -1.01
CA ILE A 343 5.55 -1.76 -2.45
C ILE A 343 4.29 -2.58 -2.72
N LEU A 344 3.44 -2.12 -3.63
CA LEU A 344 2.22 -2.81 -4.06
C LEU A 344 2.47 -3.53 -5.38
N LEU A 345 2.27 -4.85 -5.35
CA LEU A 345 2.25 -5.73 -6.52
C LEU A 345 0.79 -5.94 -6.93
N GLY A 346 0.47 -5.49 -8.13
CA GLY A 346 -0.86 -5.52 -8.72
C GLY A 346 -1.02 -6.78 -9.57
N ALA A 347 -0.89 -6.60 -10.88
CA ALA A 347 -1.04 -7.67 -11.85
C ALA A 347 -0.02 -8.80 -11.69
N GLU A 348 1.18 -8.50 -11.16
CA GLU A 348 2.27 -9.45 -10.95
C GLU A 348 1.87 -10.60 -10.03
N THR A 349 1.12 -10.31 -8.96
CA THR A 349 0.61 -11.33 -8.05
C THR A 349 -0.82 -11.75 -8.36
N HIS A 350 -1.60 -10.90 -9.04
CA HIS A 350 -3.00 -11.21 -9.36
C HIS A 350 -3.13 -12.22 -10.52
N ARG A 351 -2.54 -11.90 -11.68
CA ARG A 351 -2.66 -12.68 -12.93
C ARG A 351 -1.34 -13.17 -13.50
N GLY A 352 -0.20 -12.72 -12.97
CA GLY A 352 1.11 -13.22 -13.39
C GLY A 352 1.26 -14.72 -13.07
N PRO A 353 2.03 -15.49 -13.85
CA PRO A 353 2.26 -16.90 -13.58
C PRO A 353 3.29 -17.15 -12.45
N TYR A 354 3.96 -16.10 -11.96
CA TYR A 354 5.04 -16.17 -10.99
C TYR A 354 4.80 -15.30 -9.72
N PRO A 355 3.64 -15.40 -9.04
CA PRO A 355 3.30 -14.51 -7.92
C PRO A 355 4.29 -14.61 -6.76
N VAL A 356 4.75 -15.83 -6.43
CA VAL A 356 5.70 -16.08 -5.34
C VAL A 356 7.08 -15.49 -5.68
N ASP A 357 7.54 -15.66 -6.91
CA ASP A 357 8.82 -15.09 -7.36
C ASP A 357 8.81 -13.57 -7.42
N ALA A 358 7.67 -12.96 -7.78
CA ALA A 358 7.50 -11.50 -7.74
C ALA A 358 7.67 -10.98 -6.31
N VAL A 359 6.93 -11.54 -5.34
CA VAL A 359 7.05 -11.20 -3.92
C VAL A 359 8.49 -11.41 -3.42
N SER A 360 9.07 -12.58 -3.71
CA SER A 360 10.41 -12.95 -3.27
C SER A 360 11.49 -12.05 -3.86
N THR A 361 11.40 -11.70 -5.14
CA THR A 361 12.38 -10.86 -5.83
C THR A 361 12.32 -9.42 -5.34
N VAL A 362 11.13 -8.84 -5.24
CA VAL A 362 10.94 -7.48 -4.72
C VAL A 362 11.40 -7.40 -3.26
N GLY A 363 11.08 -8.42 -2.44
CA GLY A 363 11.54 -8.50 -1.06
C GLY A 363 13.07 -8.54 -0.93
N ARG A 364 13.77 -9.27 -1.80
CA ARG A 364 15.24 -9.27 -1.84
C ARG A 364 15.81 -7.90 -2.22
N ILE A 365 15.23 -7.24 -3.23
CA ILE A 365 15.69 -5.89 -3.64
C ILE A 365 15.49 -4.89 -2.50
N CYS A 366 14.34 -4.91 -1.84
CA CYS A 366 14.07 -4.07 -0.68
C CYS A 366 15.09 -4.30 0.43
N ALA A 367 15.36 -5.56 0.79
CA ALA A 367 16.32 -5.91 1.82
C ALA A 367 17.76 -5.43 1.49
N GLU A 368 18.15 -5.43 0.22
CA GLU A 368 19.44 -4.89 -0.22
C GLU A 368 19.47 -3.36 -0.14
N ALA A 369 18.43 -2.67 -0.63
CA ALA A 369 18.33 -1.21 -0.54
C ALA A 369 18.32 -0.72 0.92
N GLU A 370 17.71 -1.45 1.83
CA GLU A 370 17.71 -1.16 3.26
C GLU A 370 19.09 -1.24 3.91
N SER A 371 19.97 -2.11 3.40
CA SER A 371 21.32 -2.28 3.96
C SER A 371 22.17 -1.03 3.82
N VAL A 372 21.86 -0.20 2.82
CA VAL A 372 22.54 1.06 2.55
C VAL A 372 21.67 2.26 2.93
N TYR A 373 20.47 2.10 3.49
CA TYR A 373 19.64 3.25 3.88
C TYR A 373 20.22 3.99 5.10
N ASN A 374 20.43 5.31 4.98
CA ASN A 374 20.98 6.16 6.02
C ASN A 374 19.94 6.54 7.08
N GLN A 375 19.66 5.59 7.98
CA GLN A 375 18.70 5.77 9.07
C GLN A 375 19.06 6.93 10.00
N LEU A 376 20.35 7.17 10.24
CA LEU A 376 20.79 8.24 11.14
C LEU A 376 20.46 9.63 10.60
N VAL A 377 20.64 9.84 9.28
CA VAL A 377 20.28 11.09 8.63
C VAL A 377 18.76 11.29 8.63
N HIS A 378 17.98 10.24 8.34
CA HIS A 378 16.52 10.28 8.44
C HIS A 378 16.06 10.68 9.85
N PHE A 379 16.55 9.97 10.87
CA PHE A 379 16.24 10.21 12.28
C PHE A 379 16.51 11.67 12.68
N LYS A 380 17.70 12.20 12.37
CA LYS A 380 18.08 13.59 12.70
C LYS A 380 17.19 14.62 12.01
N LYS A 381 16.88 14.42 10.72
CA LYS A 381 16.00 15.31 9.97
C LYS A 381 14.60 15.35 10.57
N LEU A 382 14.07 14.19 10.95
CA LEU A 382 12.73 14.08 11.51
C LEU A 382 12.64 14.71 12.91
N VAL A 383 13.58 14.42 13.81
CA VAL A 383 13.62 15.05 15.14
C VAL A 383 13.67 16.58 15.02
N LYS A 384 14.49 17.10 14.09
CA LYS A 384 14.55 18.54 13.82
C LYS A 384 13.23 19.11 13.27
N HIS A 385 12.53 18.34 12.43
CA HIS A 385 11.25 18.78 11.86
C HIS A 385 10.14 18.87 12.92
N VAL A 386 10.07 17.90 13.84
CA VAL A 386 9.06 17.91 14.91
C VAL A 386 9.31 19.07 15.88
N GLY A 387 10.58 19.36 16.20
CA GLY A 387 10.95 20.50 17.05
C GLY A 387 10.58 20.33 18.52
N ASP A 388 10.80 21.41 19.29
CA ASP A 388 10.56 21.46 20.74
C ASP A 388 9.44 22.46 21.08
N PRO A 389 8.54 22.15 22.04
CA PRO A 389 8.45 20.89 22.77
C PRO A 389 7.77 19.78 21.94
N MET A 390 8.39 18.61 21.89
CA MET A 390 7.83 17.42 21.25
C MET A 390 6.69 16.81 22.10
N PRO A 391 5.61 16.27 21.49
CA PRO A 391 4.57 15.55 22.22
C PRO A 391 5.13 14.39 23.07
N HIS A 392 4.56 14.16 24.26
CA HIS A 392 5.09 13.22 25.26
C HIS A 392 5.38 11.82 24.70
N GLU A 393 4.38 11.18 24.06
CA GLU A 393 4.55 9.82 23.51
C GLU A 393 5.60 9.77 22.39
N GLU A 394 5.68 10.83 21.58
CA GLU A 394 6.63 10.92 20.46
C GLU A 394 8.06 11.15 20.97
N SER A 395 8.23 11.93 22.03
CA SER A 395 9.53 12.14 22.71
C SER A 395 10.11 10.84 23.24
N VAL A 396 9.27 10.01 23.85
CA VAL A 396 9.69 8.70 24.36
C VAL A 396 9.93 7.71 23.22
N ALA A 397 9.09 7.68 22.18
CA ALA A 397 9.30 6.83 21.00
C ALA A 397 10.61 7.16 20.27
N SER A 398 10.91 8.45 20.04
CA SER A 398 12.17 8.87 19.41
C SER A 398 13.38 8.54 20.27
N SER A 399 13.24 8.58 21.60
CA SER A 399 14.28 8.19 22.56
C SER A 399 14.52 6.68 22.56
N ALA A 400 13.46 5.87 22.42
CA ALA A 400 13.56 4.42 22.26
C ALA A 400 14.38 4.05 21.01
N VAL A 401 14.07 4.67 19.86
CA VAL A 401 14.81 4.44 18.61
C VAL A 401 16.27 4.88 18.72
N ARG A 402 16.53 6.06 19.30
CA ARG A 402 17.89 6.56 19.54
C ARG A 402 18.70 5.61 20.42
N THR A 403 18.08 5.09 21.47
CA THR A 403 18.70 4.15 22.40
C THR A 403 18.99 2.83 21.70
N ALA A 404 18.03 2.30 20.95
CA ALA A 404 18.18 1.08 20.15
C ALA A 404 19.38 1.16 19.20
N MET A 405 19.52 2.27 18.47
CA MET A 405 20.65 2.50 17.56
C MET A 405 21.99 2.56 18.31
N LYS A 406 22.04 3.26 19.47
CA LYS A 406 23.27 3.40 20.25
C LYS A 406 23.77 2.09 20.84
N VAL A 407 22.85 1.29 21.39
CA VAL A 407 23.21 0.01 22.04
C VAL A 407 23.29 -1.15 21.06
N LYS A 408 23.00 -0.89 19.76
CA LYS A 408 22.88 -1.89 18.69
C LYS A 408 21.89 -3.00 19.06
N ALA A 409 20.70 -2.60 19.52
CA ALA A 409 19.64 -3.54 19.85
C ALA A 409 19.22 -4.35 18.62
N ALA A 410 18.88 -5.62 18.83
CA ALA A 410 18.42 -6.50 17.76
C ALA A 410 16.97 -6.24 17.37
N ALA A 411 16.14 -5.75 18.29
CA ALA A 411 14.76 -5.33 18.04
C ALA A 411 14.26 -4.32 19.08
N ILE A 412 13.14 -3.65 18.73
CA ILE A 412 12.36 -2.82 19.65
C ILE A 412 11.02 -3.53 19.89
N VAL A 413 10.73 -3.90 21.13
CA VAL A 413 9.43 -4.47 21.55
C VAL A 413 8.53 -3.33 22.00
N VAL A 414 7.37 -3.19 21.37
CA VAL A 414 6.41 -2.12 21.66
C VAL A 414 5.10 -2.71 22.13
N PHE A 415 4.72 -2.42 23.37
CA PHE A 415 3.40 -2.76 23.88
C PHE A 415 2.39 -1.73 23.41
N THR A 416 1.38 -2.17 22.66
CA THR A 416 0.41 -1.26 22.05
C THR A 416 -0.98 -1.90 21.96
N PHE A 417 -2.01 -1.05 21.98
CA PHE A 417 -3.40 -1.48 21.79
C PHE A 417 -3.96 -0.97 20.46
N SER A 418 -3.91 0.35 20.23
CA SER A 418 -4.37 0.98 18.97
C SER A 418 -3.34 0.95 17.83
N GLY A 419 -2.16 0.39 18.07
CA GLY A 419 -1.04 0.43 17.13
C GLY A 419 -0.29 1.78 17.05
N ARG A 420 -0.81 2.85 17.66
CA ARG A 420 -0.21 4.20 17.61
C ARG A 420 1.24 4.24 18.08
N ALA A 421 1.56 3.59 19.21
CA ALA A 421 2.92 3.56 19.73
C ALA A 421 3.90 2.88 18.76
N ALA A 422 3.49 1.78 18.13
CA ALA A 422 4.31 1.09 17.13
C ALA A 422 4.53 1.94 15.88
N ARG A 423 3.49 2.63 15.39
CA ARG A 423 3.62 3.58 14.26
C ARG A 423 4.51 4.77 14.59
N LEU A 424 4.44 5.30 15.82
CA LEU A 424 5.34 6.37 16.28
C LEU A 424 6.80 5.91 16.31
N VAL A 425 7.09 4.69 16.76
CA VAL A 425 8.45 4.13 16.68
C VAL A 425 8.87 3.94 15.22
N ALA A 426 8.00 3.41 14.37
CA ALA A 426 8.27 3.19 12.94
C ALA A 426 8.51 4.48 12.15
N LYS A 427 7.86 5.60 12.52
CA LYS A 427 8.05 6.94 11.94
C LYS A 427 9.54 7.35 11.94
N TYR A 428 10.27 7.02 13.00
CA TYR A 428 11.70 7.29 13.14
C TYR A 428 12.61 6.29 12.41
N LYS A 429 12.02 5.35 11.66
CA LYS A 429 12.66 4.29 10.85
C LYS A 429 13.88 3.67 11.55
N PRO A 430 13.69 2.93 12.65
CA PRO A 430 14.79 2.14 13.21
C PRO A 430 15.37 1.17 12.15
N PRO A 431 16.70 0.91 12.16
CA PRO A 431 17.31 -0.12 11.32
C PRO A 431 16.95 -1.54 11.73
N MET A 432 16.42 -1.72 12.95
CA MET A 432 15.97 -2.99 13.50
C MET A 432 14.44 -3.11 13.48
N PRO A 433 13.90 -4.34 13.47
CA PRO A 433 12.47 -4.58 13.52
C PRO A 433 11.82 -4.09 14.81
N VAL A 434 10.53 -3.75 14.70
CA VAL A 434 9.64 -3.34 15.77
C VAL A 434 8.63 -4.46 16.01
N LEU A 435 8.74 -5.17 17.14
CA LEU A 435 7.81 -6.21 17.55
C LEU A 435 6.65 -5.58 18.31
N ALA A 436 5.49 -5.44 17.67
CA ALA A 436 4.32 -4.81 18.27
C ALA A 436 3.48 -5.85 19.01
N VAL A 437 3.61 -5.89 20.34
CA VAL A 437 2.86 -6.81 21.21
C VAL A 437 1.49 -6.20 21.49
N VAL A 438 0.43 -6.91 21.06
CA VAL A 438 -0.96 -6.47 21.20
C VAL A 438 -1.72 -7.46 22.08
N PHE A 439 -2.24 -6.97 23.21
CA PHE A 439 -3.17 -7.71 24.04
C PHE A 439 -4.59 -7.38 23.60
N PRO A 440 -5.37 -8.37 23.14
CA PRO A 440 -6.77 -8.15 22.83
C PRO A 440 -7.53 -7.77 24.10
N ARG A 441 -8.56 -6.95 23.95
CA ARG A 441 -9.51 -6.62 25.01
C ARG A 441 -10.87 -7.17 24.63
N GLU A 442 -11.52 -7.82 25.57
CA GLU A 442 -12.93 -8.15 25.44
C GLU A 442 -13.75 -6.85 25.50
N GLY A 443 -14.70 -6.71 24.58
CA GLY A 443 -15.64 -5.60 24.58
C GLY A 443 -16.54 -5.64 25.81
N SER A 444 -16.95 -4.47 26.30
CA SER A 444 -17.92 -4.35 27.39
C SER A 444 -19.37 -4.65 26.96
N ASP A 445 -19.61 -4.91 25.67
CA ASP A 445 -20.94 -5.17 25.10
C ASP A 445 -21.06 -6.67 24.74
N PRO A 446 -21.77 -7.48 25.55
CA PRO A 446 -21.94 -8.92 25.30
C PRO A 446 -22.76 -9.23 24.04
N THR A 447 -23.46 -8.25 23.44
CA THR A 447 -24.20 -8.43 22.18
C THR A 447 -23.34 -8.24 20.93
N LYS A 448 -22.14 -7.66 21.11
CA LYS A 448 -21.12 -7.48 20.08
C LYS A 448 -19.82 -8.09 20.59
N TRP A 449 -19.72 -9.42 20.55
CA TRP A 449 -18.48 -10.16 20.84
C TRP A 449 -17.39 -9.82 19.82
N ARG A 450 -16.91 -8.57 19.82
CA ARG A 450 -15.75 -8.12 19.05
C ARG A 450 -14.56 -8.20 19.99
N SER A 451 -13.60 -9.06 19.68
CA SER A 451 -12.28 -9.01 20.28
C SER A 451 -11.56 -7.77 19.73
N TYR A 452 -11.49 -6.71 20.54
CA TYR A 452 -10.74 -5.52 20.18
C TYR A 452 -9.25 -5.83 20.25
N GLY A 453 -8.46 -5.34 19.28
CA GLY A 453 -7.00 -5.54 19.22
C GLY A 453 -6.55 -6.39 18.03
N THR A 454 -7.34 -7.34 17.54
CA THR A 454 -6.93 -8.18 16.40
C THR A 454 -6.81 -7.37 15.10
N THR A 455 -7.78 -6.49 14.82
CA THR A 455 -7.74 -5.56 13.69
C THR A 455 -6.56 -4.60 13.82
N GLN A 456 -6.37 -3.99 15.00
CA GLN A 456 -5.29 -3.06 15.25
C GLN A 456 -3.91 -3.73 15.12
N ALA A 457 -3.79 -5.00 15.51
CA ALA A 457 -2.58 -5.80 15.31
C ALA A 457 -2.32 -6.04 13.82
N ARG A 458 -3.31 -6.51 13.05
CA ARG A 458 -3.18 -6.70 11.59
C ARG A 458 -2.78 -5.40 10.89
N GLN A 459 -3.43 -4.28 11.21
CA GLN A 459 -3.13 -2.97 10.66
C GLN A 459 -1.69 -2.50 10.94
N CYS A 460 -1.11 -2.85 12.10
CA CYS A 460 0.28 -2.53 12.38
C CYS A 460 1.24 -3.14 11.36
N PHE A 461 0.88 -4.26 10.73
CA PHE A 461 1.75 -4.94 9.79
C PHE A 461 1.96 -4.17 8.47
N ALA A 462 1.07 -3.22 8.15
CA ALA A 462 1.21 -2.35 6.99
C ALA A 462 2.28 -1.27 7.16
N ALA A 463 2.73 -0.99 8.40
CA ALA A 463 3.79 -0.02 8.66
C ALA A 463 5.18 -0.65 8.53
N ARG A 464 6.13 0.08 7.92
CA ARG A 464 7.51 -0.38 7.71
C ARG A 464 8.16 -0.85 9.00
N GLY A 465 8.76 -2.04 8.94
CA GLY A 465 9.54 -2.62 10.03
C GLY A 465 8.74 -3.08 11.23
N VAL A 466 7.41 -2.94 11.24
CA VAL A 466 6.55 -3.39 12.34
C VAL A 466 6.08 -4.83 12.09
N TYR A 467 6.13 -5.67 13.13
CA TYR A 467 5.70 -7.07 13.11
C TYR A 467 4.78 -7.29 14.32
N PRO A 468 3.47 -7.45 14.09
CA PRO A 468 2.52 -7.61 15.18
C PRO A 468 2.58 -9.02 15.79
N LEU A 469 2.49 -9.08 17.11
CA LEU A 469 2.40 -10.30 17.90
C LEU A 469 1.13 -10.24 18.74
N MET A 470 0.22 -11.19 18.53
CA MET A 470 -0.97 -11.34 19.37
C MET A 470 -0.59 -12.03 20.67
N ALA A 471 -0.80 -11.34 21.78
CA ALA A 471 -0.58 -11.87 23.11
C ALA A 471 -1.88 -12.41 23.72
N SER A 472 -1.81 -13.47 24.52
CA SER A 472 -2.95 -14.00 25.27
C SER A 472 -2.89 -13.55 26.74
N THR A 473 -3.98 -12.97 27.24
CA THR A 473 -4.12 -12.65 28.67
C THR A 473 -4.27 -13.90 29.52
N GLU A 474 -5.01 -14.90 29.02
CA GLU A 474 -5.25 -16.16 29.72
C GLU A 474 -3.97 -16.99 29.87
N GLU A 475 -3.14 -17.05 28.83
CA GLU A 475 -1.85 -17.75 28.89
C GLU A 475 -0.86 -17.05 29.83
N ALA A 476 -0.89 -15.71 29.86
CA ALA A 476 -0.07 -14.95 30.81
C ALA A 476 -0.45 -15.28 32.27
N GLU A 477 -1.75 -15.28 32.58
CA GLU A 477 -2.28 -15.57 33.91
C GLU A 477 -2.04 -17.02 34.33
N THR A 478 -2.30 -17.98 33.42
CA THR A 478 -2.07 -19.41 33.66
C THR A 478 -0.58 -19.71 33.88
N GLY A 479 0.31 -18.98 33.21
CA GLY A 479 1.75 -19.04 33.40
C GLY A 479 2.27 -18.32 34.65
N GLY A 480 1.40 -17.64 35.41
CA GLY A 480 1.80 -16.85 36.59
C GLY A 480 2.68 -15.64 36.24
N LEU A 481 2.61 -15.13 35.01
CA LEU A 481 3.42 -14.02 34.51
C LEU A 481 2.59 -12.73 34.45
N THR A 482 3.24 -11.60 34.71
CA THR A 482 2.67 -10.31 34.35
C THR A 482 2.53 -10.18 32.83
N ARG A 483 1.62 -9.31 32.36
CA ARG A 483 1.46 -9.03 30.92
C ARG A 483 2.76 -8.56 30.28
N GLU A 484 3.57 -7.79 31.00
CA GLU A 484 4.88 -7.34 30.52
C GLU A 484 5.83 -8.53 30.33
N GLU A 485 5.98 -9.40 31.34
CA GLU A 485 6.87 -10.57 31.27
C GLU A 485 6.45 -11.54 30.16
N TYR A 486 5.15 -11.84 30.04
CA TYR A 486 4.63 -12.69 28.98
C TYR A 486 4.88 -12.06 27.60
N GLY A 487 4.59 -10.77 27.43
CA GLY A 487 4.80 -10.08 26.15
C GLY A 487 6.27 -10.04 25.71
N ILE A 488 7.19 -9.86 26.66
CA ILE A 488 8.64 -9.93 26.40
C ILE A 488 9.04 -11.34 25.96
N LYS A 489 8.58 -12.38 26.68
CA LYS A 489 8.86 -13.78 26.32
C LYS A 489 8.29 -14.14 24.95
N LEU A 490 7.07 -13.70 24.64
CA LEU A 490 6.45 -13.89 23.33
C LEU A 490 7.31 -13.28 22.22
N ALA A 491 7.78 -12.04 22.42
CA ALA A 491 8.66 -11.35 21.47
C ALA A 491 10.02 -12.06 21.31
N GLN A 492 10.61 -12.53 22.40
CA GLN A 492 11.87 -13.31 22.37
C GLN A 492 11.70 -14.64 21.64
N ASN A 493 10.63 -15.39 21.94
CA ASN A 493 10.34 -16.68 21.32
C ASN A 493 10.08 -16.54 19.82
N TYR A 494 9.26 -15.56 19.42
CA TYR A 494 9.05 -15.25 18.02
C TYR A 494 10.36 -14.85 17.34
N GLY A 495 11.11 -13.91 17.94
CA GLY A 495 12.37 -13.45 17.37
C GLY A 495 13.39 -14.57 17.19
N ARG A 496 13.44 -15.55 18.10
CA ARG A 496 14.30 -16.74 17.96
C ARG A 496 13.79 -17.71 16.89
N SER A 497 12.48 -17.95 16.82
CA SER A 497 11.90 -18.91 15.85
C SER A 497 12.08 -18.46 14.41
N VAL A 498 12.05 -17.15 14.15
CA VAL A 498 12.37 -16.56 12.84
C VAL A 498 13.85 -16.15 12.71
N GLY A 499 14.69 -16.47 13.71
CA GLY A 499 16.13 -16.19 13.74
C GLY A 499 16.54 -14.70 13.73
N MET A 500 15.62 -13.80 14.07
CA MET A 500 15.86 -12.38 14.31
C MET A 500 16.72 -12.13 15.56
N LEU A 501 16.54 -12.94 16.61
CA LEU A 501 17.18 -12.74 17.92
C LEU A 501 18.14 -13.88 18.26
N LYS A 502 19.30 -13.52 18.81
CA LYS A 502 20.34 -14.41 19.32
C LYS A 502 20.48 -14.28 20.84
N PRO A 503 21.08 -15.27 21.52
CA PRO A 503 21.49 -15.13 22.92
C PRO A 503 22.31 -13.86 23.13
N TYR A 504 22.06 -13.15 24.25
CA TYR A 504 22.74 -11.90 24.63
C TYR A 504 22.48 -10.69 23.73
N ASP A 505 21.58 -10.79 22.75
CA ASP A 505 21.12 -9.63 22.01
C ASP A 505 20.38 -8.67 22.95
N ARG A 506 20.56 -7.36 22.74
CA ARG A 506 19.84 -6.34 23.49
C ARG A 506 18.49 -6.04 22.85
N LEU A 507 17.47 -5.88 23.67
CA LEU A 507 16.15 -5.43 23.25
C LEU A 507 15.83 -4.08 23.91
N ILE A 508 15.14 -3.22 23.17
CA ILE A 508 14.49 -2.04 23.75
C ILE A 508 13.02 -2.35 23.97
N ILE A 509 12.53 -2.15 25.20
CA ILE A 509 11.12 -2.25 25.52
C ILE A 509 10.52 -0.85 25.58
N PHE A 510 9.46 -0.60 24.83
CA PHE A 510 8.66 0.62 24.91
C PHE A 510 7.22 0.27 25.30
N GLN A 511 6.76 0.83 26.41
CA GLN A 511 5.41 0.61 26.91
C GLN A 511 4.82 1.85 27.56
N LYS A 512 3.49 1.96 27.47
CA LYS A 512 2.70 2.95 28.20
C LYS A 512 2.04 2.28 29.41
N ILE A 513 2.28 2.82 30.61
CA ILE A 513 1.72 2.36 31.88
C ILE A 513 0.93 3.51 32.51
N GLY A 514 -0.40 3.44 32.46
CA GLY A 514 -1.25 4.57 32.82
C GLY A 514 -0.92 5.80 31.99
N ASP A 515 -0.59 6.91 32.67
CA ASP A 515 -0.18 8.18 32.05
C ASP A 515 1.33 8.27 31.80
N SER A 516 2.11 7.26 32.21
CA SER A 516 3.55 7.23 32.04
C SER A 516 3.98 6.41 30.82
N SER A 517 5.08 6.82 30.19
CA SER A 517 5.71 6.09 29.08
C SER A 517 7.13 5.70 29.48
N VAL A 518 7.50 4.43 29.30
CA VAL A 518 8.75 3.85 29.81
C VAL A 518 9.53 3.21 28.67
N VAL A 519 10.86 3.42 28.70
CA VAL A 519 11.82 2.73 27.85
C VAL A 519 12.78 1.92 28.72
N LYS A 520 12.92 0.62 28.45
CA LYS A 520 13.86 -0.27 29.14
C LYS A 520 14.84 -0.88 28.15
N ILE A 521 16.06 -1.15 28.61
CA ILE A 521 17.01 -1.99 27.89
C ILE A 521 17.03 -3.33 28.63
N ILE A 522 16.82 -4.42 27.90
CA ILE A 522 16.98 -5.78 28.44
C ILE A 522 17.95 -6.56 27.55
N GLU A 523 18.47 -7.66 28.10
CA GLU A 523 19.34 -8.59 27.38
C GLU A 523 18.59 -9.92 27.22
N CYS A 524 18.66 -10.52 26.03
CA CYS A 524 18.06 -11.83 25.77
C CYS A 524 18.77 -12.90 26.57
N ASP A 525 17.99 -13.75 27.25
CA ASP A 525 18.51 -14.88 28.01
C ASP A 525 19.29 -15.86 27.12
N SER A 526 20.20 -16.61 27.74
CA SER A 526 21.08 -17.58 27.07
C SER A 526 20.37 -18.83 26.56
N SER A 527 19.17 -19.13 27.09
CA SER A 527 18.42 -20.37 26.87
C SER A 527 17.32 -20.22 25.83
#